data_AF-D5MLV2-F1
#
_entry.id   AF-D5MLV2-F1
#
_cell.length_a   1.000
_cell.length_b   1.000
_cell.length_c   1.000
_cell.angle_alpha   90.00
_cell.angle_beta   90.00
_cell.angle_gamma   90.00
#
_symmetry.space_group_name_H-M   'P 1'
#
loop_
_entity.id
_entity.type
_entity.pdbx_description
1 polymer ?
#
loop_
_entity_poly.entity_id
_entity_poly.type
_entity_poly.pdbx_seq_one_letter_code
_entity_poly.pdbx_strand_id
1 'polypeptide(L)' 'MEQQFVAITLHRIAGKLVCGAVTLTRQPDRSWLGKCGKCGEEFRVEPDARFEGQVRAMRN' A
#
# COMPACT_ATOMS: atom_id res chain seq x y z
N MET A 1 13.44 16.42 6.85
CA MET A 1 12.22 15.60 7.01
C MET A 1 12.21 14.58 5.90
N GLU A 2 12.51 13.31 6.19
CA GLU A 2 12.27 12.24 5.23
C GLU A 2 10.76 12.16 5.02
N GLN A 3 10.29 12.44 3.80
CA GLN A 3 8.87 12.32 3.50
C GLN A 3 8.50 10.85 3.56
N GLN A 4 7.85 10.43 4.64
CA GLN A 4 7.37 9.06 4.77
C GLN A 4 6.31 8.85 3.69
N PHE A 5 6.61 8.01 2.69
CA PHE A 5 5.68 7.73 1.61
C PHE A 5 4.62 6.74 2.13
N VAL A 6 3.36 7.18 2.10
CA VAL A 6 2.20 6.39 2.50
C VAL A 6 1.28 6.24 1.30
N ALA A 7 0.82 5.03 1.03
CA ALA A 7 -0.17 4.71 0.02
C ALA A 7 -1.34 3.98 0.67
N ILE A 8 -2.57 4.26 0.22
CA ILE A 8 -3.77 3.55 0.68
C ILE A 8 -4.30 2.74 -0.49
N THR A 9 -4.45 1.43 -0.28
CA THR A 9 -5.08 0.50 -1.24
C THR A 9 -6.23 -0.27 -0.57
N LEU A 10 -6.96 -1.08 -1.32
CA LEU A 10 -8.07 -1.88 -0.82
C LEU A 10 -7.72 -3.37 -0.88
N HIS A 11 -7.86 -4.06 0.26
CA HIS A 11 -7.83 -5.51 0.28
C HIS A 11 -9.16 -6.05 -0.24
N ARG A 12 -9.13 -6.77 -1.37
CA ARG A 12 -10.28 -7.45 -1.96
C ARG A 12 -10.12 -8.97 -1.80
N ILE A 13 -11.16 -9.64 -1.32
CA ILE A 13 -11.19 -11.10 -1.24
C ILE A 13 -11.96 -11.62 -2.46
N ALA A 14 -11.39 -12.57 -3.20
CA ALA A 14 -12.04 -13.16 -4.37
C ALA A 14 -13.44 -13.70 -4.02
N GLY A 15 -14.45 -13.31 -4.81
CA GLY A 15 -15.85 -13.68 -4.57
C GLY A 15 -16.54 -12.96 -3.40
N LYS A 16 -15.90 -11.96 -2.77
CA LYS A 16 -16.50 -11.13 -1.72
C LYS A 16 -16.35 -9.63 -2.04
N LEU A 17 -17.03 -8.80 -1.25
CA LEU A 17 -16.82 -7.36 -1.20
C LEU A 17 -15.40 -7.01 -0.68
N VAL A 18 -15.06 -5.71 -0.73
CA VAL A 18 -13.85 -5.15 -0.14
C VAL A 18 -13.75 -5.56 1.34
N CYS A 19 -12.62 -6.16 1.73
CA CYS A 19 -12.32 -6.51 3.11
C CYS A 19 -12.08 -5.24 3.94
N GLY A 20 -11.11 -4.41 3.54
CA GLY A 20 -10.79 -3.17 4.22
C GLY A 20 -9.70 -2.39 3.51
N ALA A 21 -9.37 -1.22 4.04
CA ALA A 21 -8.23 -0.43 3.56
C ALA A 21 -6.90 -1.05 4.05
N VAL A 22 -5.88 -0.94 3.22
CA VAL A 22 -4.50 -1.31 3.49
C VAL A 22 -3.66 -0.05 3.40
N THR A 23 -3.03 0.33 4.50
CA THR A 23 -2.06 1.42 4.52
C THR A 23 -0.67 0.83 4.29
N LEU A 24 -0.06 1.19 3.17
CA LEU A 24 1.28 0.79 2.78
C LEU A 24 2.27 1.91 3.09
N THR A 25 3.38 1.54 3.73
CA THR A 25 4.49 2.44 4.03
C THR A 25 5.72 1.99 3.25
N ARG A 26 6.38 2.93 2.56
CA ARG A 26 7.62 2.65 1.83
C ARG A 26 8.75 2.32 2.80
N GLN A 27 9.44 1.22 2.53
CA GLN A 27 10.57 0.71 3.29
C GLN A 27 11.90 1.23 2.70
N PRO A 28 13.03 1.13 3.44
CA PRO A 28 14.34 1.57 2.96
C PRO A 28 14.83 0.87 1.69
N ASP A 29 14.42 -0.39 1.46
CA ASP A 29 14.73 -1.17 0.26
C ASP A 29 13.84 -0.81 -0.96
N ARG A 30 13.00 0.22 -0.82
CA ARG A 30 11.98 0.68 -1.79
C ARG A 30 10.79 -0.27 -1.96
N SER A 31 10.71 -1.36 -1.21
CA SER A 31 9.48 -2.13 -1.10
C SER A 31 8.43 -1.36 -0.30
N TRP A 32 7.18 -1.84 -0.34
CA TRP A 32 6.09 -1.30 0.45
C TRP A 32 5.51 -2.39 1.31
N LEU A 33 5.28 -2.08 2.58
CA LEU A 33 4.68 -3.00 3.55
C LEU A 33 3.48 -2.36 4.22
N GLY A 34 2.45 -3.16 4.47
CA GLY A 34 1.24 -2.72 5.14
C GLY A 34 0.39 -3.89 5.60
N LYS A 35 -0.69 -3.56 6.32
CA LYS A 35 -1.67 -4.55 6.77
C LYS A 35 -3.07 -4.07 6.46
N CYS A 36 -3.98 -5.01 6.18
CA CYS A 36 -5.39 -4.69 6.12
C CYS A 36 -5.87 -4.27 7.52
N GLY A 37 -6.47 -3.08 7.62
CA GLY A 37 -7.00 -2.58 8.90
C GLY A 37 -8.14 -3.40 9.49
N LYS A 38 -8.75 -4.31 8.71
CA LYS A 38 -9.85 -5.18 9.17
C LYS A 38 -9.40 -6.58 9.57
N CYS A 39 -8.68 -7.29 8.69
CA CYS A 39 -8.31 -8.69 8.92
C CYS A 39 -6.85 -8.89 9.36
N GLY A 40 -6.02 -7.83 9.34
CA GLY A 40 -4.62 -7.90 9.73
C GLY A 40 -3.69 -8.57 8.71
N GLU A 41 -4.21 -9.02 7.57
CA GLU A 41 -3.43 -9.65 6.51
C GLU A 41 -2.33 -8.71 5.99
N GLU A 42 -1.13 -9.26 5.81
CA GLU A 42 0.06 -8.52 5.42
C GLU A 42 0.13 -8.38 3.90
N PHE A 43 0.46 -7.16 3.46
CA PHE A 43 0.63 -6.81 2.06
C PHE A 43 2.07 -6.35 1.85
N ARG A 44 2.70 -6.92 0.84
CA ARG A 44 4.02 -6.52 0.37
C ARG A 44 3.95 -6.22 -1.12
N VAL A 45 4.47 -5.06 -1.50
CA VAL A 45 4.69 -4.69 -2.90
C VAL A 45 6.19 -4.55 -3.09
N GLU A 46 6.76 -5.37 -3.95
CA GLU A 46 8.17 -5.23 -4.33
C GLU A 46 8.42 -3.88 -5.03
N PRO A 47 9.66 -3.41 -5.13
CA PRO A 47 9.98 -2.17 -5.81
C PRO A 47 9.38 -2.12 -7.23
N ASP A 48 8.37 -1.28 -7.42
CA ASP A 48 7.62 -1.13 -8.66
C ASP A 48 7.50 0.36 -9.02
N ALA A 49 8.13 0.74 -10.14
CA ALA A 49 8.18 2.13 -10.59
C ALA A 49 6.81 2.69 -11.00
N ARG A 50 5.91 1.84 -11.51
CA ARG A 50 4.55 2.25 -11.88
C ARG A 50 3.73 2.51 -10.62
N PHE A 51 3.83 1.63 -9.63
CA PHE A 51 3.18 1.82 -8.33
C PHE A 51 3.68 3.09 -7.64
N GLU A 52 5.00 3.30 -7.58
CA GLU A 52 5.57 4.53 -7.01
C GLU A 52 5.11 5.78 -7.77
N GLY A 53 5.06 5.73 -9.11
CA GLY A 53 4.55 6.81 -9.95
C GLY A 53 3.09 7.15 -9.63
N GLN A 54 2.24 6.15 -9.44
CA GLN A 54 0.85 6.33 -9.04
C GLN A 54 0.72 6.96 -7.66
N VAL A 55 1.49 6.49 -6.67
CA VAL A 55 1.46 7.05 -5.32
C VAL A 55 1.91 8.51 -5.32
N ARG A 56 2.95 8.85 -6.09
CA ARG A 56 3.42 10.23 -6.24
C ARG A 56 2.38 11.11 -6.92
N ALA A 57 1.70 10.63 -7.96
CA ALA A 57 0.66 11.39 -8.66
C ALA A 57 -0.56 11.71 -7.79
N MET A 58 -0.83 10.92 -6.75
CA MET A 58 -1.94 11.14 -5.81
C MET A 58 -1.59 12.11 -4.67
N ARG A 59 -0.32 12.46 -4.48
CA ARG A 59 0.12 13.51 -3.55
C ARG A 59 0.02 14.87 -4.26
N ASN A 60 -1.15 15.50 -4.19
CA ASN A 60 -1.28 16.93 -4.50
C ASN A 60 -0.56 17.78 -3.45
#